data_AF-A0A090QSP0-F1
#
_entry.id   AF-A0A090QSP0-F1
#
_cell.length_a   1.000
_cell.length_b   1.000
_cell.length_c   1.000
_cell.angle_alpha   90.00
_cell.angle_beta   90.00
_cell.angle_gamma   90.00
#
_symmetry.space_group_name_H-M   'P 1'
#
loop_
_entity.id
_entity.type
_entity.pdbx_description
1 polymer ?
#
loop_
_entity_poly.entity_id
_entity_poly.type
_entity_poly.pdbx_seq_one_letter_code
_entity_poly.pdbx_strand_id
1 'polypeptide(L)'
;MDVIRHLALPTLVLAMAPTTEVIRLTRSSVSDVMNQNFIKVAQTKGLSMFEIIARHVLRNAIPPIIPKLGMQFSTMMTFAMLTESIFNWPGIGRWLLDAISAQNYVAIQAGVITVGSFILIANILSDLTGAFVNPLVRKEWYAIK
;
A
#
# COMPACT_ATOMS: atom_id res chain seq x y z
N MET A 1 -24.78 -20.41 4.25
CA MET A 1 -24.30 -19.78 3.00
C MET A 1 -24.27 -18.24 3.09
N ASP A 2 -24.72 -17.64 4.19
CA ASP A 2 -24.88 -16.18 4.32
C ASP A 2 -23.61 -15.42 4.72
N VAL A 3 -22.63 -16.08 5.33
CA VAL A 3 -21.39 -15.45 5.81
C VAL A 3 -20.55 -14.88 4.65
N ILE A 4 -20.44 -15.61 3.54
CA ILE A 4 -19.68 -15.16 2.35
C ILE A 4 -20.38 -13.96 1.69
N ARG A 5 -21.73 -13.95 1.68
CA ARG A 5 -22.52 -12.85 1.12
C ARG A 5 -22.49 -11.60 2.02
N HIS A 6 -22.39 -11.77 3.33
CA HIS A 6 -22.23 -10.68 4.31
C HIS A 6 -20.79 -10.14 4.36
N LEU A 7 -19.79 -10.92 3.95
CA LEU A 7 -18.40 -10.45 3.83
C LEU A 7 -18.10 -9.75 2.50
N ALA A 8 -18.81 -10.09 1.43
CA ALA A 8 -18.55 -9.54 0.09
C ALA A 8 -18.70 -8.01 0.03
N LEU A 9 -19.72 -7.44 0.67
CA LEU A 9 -19.95 -5.98 0.69
C LEU A 9 -18.87 -5.20 1.46
N PRO A 10 -18.55 -5.52 2.74
CA PRO A 10 -17.50 -4.81 3.47
C PRO A 10 -16.12 -4.99 2.86
N THR A 11 -15.80 -6.18 2.32
CA THR A 11 -14.50 -6.41 1.66
C THR A 11 -14.36 -5.63 0.37
N LEU A 12 -15.41 -5.52 -0.46
CA LEU A 12 -15.38 -4.70 -1.67
C LEU A 12 -15.20 -3.21 -1.34
N VAL A 13 -15.95 -2.69 -0.36
CA VAL A 13 -15.83 -1.29 0.07
C VAL A 13 -14.43 -1.01 0.63
N LEU A 14 -13.90 -1.93 1.45
CA LEU A 14 -12.55 -1.81 2.03
C LEU A 14 -11.46 -1.90 0.97
N ALA A 15 -11.63 -2.75 -0.05
CA ALA A 15 -10.64 -2.94 -1.12
C ALA A 15 -10.64 -1.82 -2.16
N MET A 16 -11.76 -1.12 -2.39
CA MET A 16 -11.86 -0.10 -3.45
C MET A 16 -10.86 1.05 -3.29
N ALA A 17 -10.72 1.60 -2.08
CA ALA A 17 -9.83 2.72 -1.82
C ALA A 17 -8.33 2.38 -2.01
N PRO A 18 -7.77 1.33 -1.37
CA PRO A 18 -6.37 0.96 -1.60
C PRO A 18 -6.11 0.57 -3.06
N THR A 19 -7.06 -0.12 -3.71
CA THR A 19 -6.93 -0.49 -5.13
C THR A 19 -6.80 0.74 -6.03
N THR A 20 -7.60 1.78 -5.81
CA THR A 20 -7.53 3.02 -6.58
C THR A 20 -6.15 3.68 -6.44
N GLU A 21 -5.60 3.70 -5.24
CA GLU A 21 -4.29 4.28 -4.98
C GLU A 21 -3.17 3.46 -5.64
N VAL A 22 -3.22 2.13 -5.54
CA VAL A 22 -2.25 1.23 -6.21
C VAL A 22 -2.29 1.44 -7.73
N ILE A 23 -3.47 1.56 -8.33
CA ILE A 23 -3.62 1.82 -9.78
C ILE A 23 -2.97 3.16 -10.14
N ARG A 24 -3.24 4.22 -9.37
CA ARG A 24 -2.69 5.56 -9.61
C ARG A 24 -1.17 5.56 -9.53
N LEU A 25 -0.60 4.91 -8.51
CA LEU A 25 0.83 4.77 -8.31
C LEU A 25 1.49 3.97 -9.43
N THR A 26 0.89 2.85 -9.80
CA THR A 26 1.38 2.01 -10.90
C THR A 26 1.40 2.79 -12.21
N ARG A 27 0.33 3.53 -12.53
CA ARG A 27 0.25 4.36 -13.73
C ARG A 27 1.32 5.45 -13.74
N SER A 28 1.52 6.14 -12.61
CA SER A 28 2.57 7.15 -12.48
C SER A 28 3.95 6.55 -12.73
N SER A 29 4.29 5.48 -12.04
CA SER A 29 5.61 4.86 -12.15
C SER A 29 5.88 4.27 -13.54
N VAL A 30 4.88 3.66 -14.17
CA VAL A 30 4.97 3.21 -15.57
C VAL A 30 5.22 4.38 -16.52
N SER A 31 4.52 5.50 -16.34
CA SER A 31 4.71 6.71 -17.15
C SER A 31 6.13 7.28 -16.98
N ASP A 32 6.63 7.35 -15.75
CA ASP A 32 7.98 7.84 -15.44
C ASP A 32 9.06 6.97 -16.08
N VAL A 33 8.90 5.65 -16.03
CA VAL A 33 9.84 4.70 -16.65
C VAL A 33 9.77 4.75 -18.19
N MET A 34 8.57 4.90 -18.77
CA MET A 34 8.39 4.97 -20.22
C MET A 34 9.06 6.20 -20.84
N ASN A 35 9.18 7.30 -20.09
CA ASN A 35 9.83 8.53 -20.55
C ASN A 35 11.37 8.47 -20.52
N GLN A 36 11.97 7.41 -19.96
CA GLN A 36 13.42 7.30 -19.85
C GLN A 36 14.11 6.98 -21.19
N ASN A 37 15.33 7.49 -21.37
CA ASN A 37 16.07 7.37 -22.63
C ASN A 37 16.37 5.91 -23.02
N PHE A 38 16.51 4.99 -22.06
CA PHE A 38 16.77 3.59 -22.37
C PHE A 38 15.58 2.89 -23.04
N ILE A 39 14.35 3.35 -22.79
CA ILE A 39 13.15 2.86 -23.47
C ILE A 39 13.13 3.32 -24.92
N LYS A 40 13.53 4.57 -25.19
CA LYS A 40 13.67 5.09 -26.57
C LYS A 40 14.71 4.30 -27.36
N VAL A 41 15.82 3.91 -26.73
CA VAL A 41 16.84 3.03 -27.35
C VAL A 41 16.30 1.62 -27.57
N ALA A 42 15.46 1.09 -26.67
CA ALA A 42 14.84 -0.22 -26.87
C ALA A 42 13.86 -0.20 -28.07
N GLN A 43 13.10 0.88 -28.24
CA GLN A 43 12.21 1.08 -29.38
C GLN A 43 12.99 1.18 -30.70
N THR A 44 14.11 1.92 -30.74
CA THR A 44 14.94 2.04 -31.95
C THR A 44 15.64 0.73 -32.33
N LYS A 45 15.84 -0.17 -31.37
CA LYS A 45 16.32 -1.55 -31.61
C LYS A 45 15.27 -2.49 -32.21
N GLY A 46 14.02 -2.05 -32.36
CA GLY A 46 12.93 -2.84 -32.94
C GLY A 46 12.27 -3.83 -31.98
N LEU A 47 12.47 -3.69 -30.67
CA LEU A 47 11.78 -4.51 -29.67
C LEU A 47 10.27 -4.24 -29.70
N SER A 48 9.48 -5.30 -29.53
CA SER A 48 8.03 -5.17 -29.46
C SER A 48 7.61 -4.44 -28.17
N MET A 49 6.51 -3.69 -28.22
CA MET A 49 6.00 -2.95 -27.06
C MET A 49 5.72 -3.88 -25.86
N PHE A 50 5.27 -5.11 -26.13
CA PHE A 50 5.05 -6.12 -25.09
C PHE A 50 6.35 -6.54 -24.38
N GLU A 51 7.45 -6.75 -25.10
CA GLU A 51 8.74 -7.08 -24.49
C GLU A 51 9.32 -5.92 -23.69
N ILE A 52 9.14 -4.69 -24.17
CA ILE A 52 9.54 -3.48 -23.46
C ILE A 52 8.78 -3.39 -22.13
N ILE A 53 7.46 -3.54 -22.16
CA ILE A 53 6.62 -3.47 -20.95
C ILE A 53 6.97 -4.59 -19.97
N ALA A 54 6.96 -5.84 -20.44
CA ALA A 54 7.11 -7.01 -19.58
C ALA A 54 8.51 -7.11 -18.95
N ARG A 55 9.56 -6.83 -19.72
CA ARG A 55 10.94 -7.04 -19.29
C ARG A 55 11.61 -5.79 -18.72
N HIS A 56 11.28 -4.60 -19.23
CA HIS A 56 11.97 -3.36 -18.87
C HIS A 56 11.12 -2.43 -18.01
N VAL A 57 9.86 -2.19 -18.37
CA VAL A 57 9.02 -1.22 -17.65
C VAL A 57 8.59 -1.77 -16.29
N LEU A 58 8.00 -2.97 -16.23
CA LEU A 58 7.51 -3.55 -14.97
C LEU A 58 8.62 -3.69 -13.92
N ARG A 59 9.78 -4.22 -14.32
CA ARG A 59 10.90 -4.44 -13.40
C ARG A 59 11.47 -3.13 -12.82
N ASN A 60 11.41 -2.03 -13.56
CA ASN A 60 11.88 -0.72 -13.11
C ASN A 60 10.79 0.13 -12.45
N ALA A 61 9.51 -0.20 -12.64
CA ALA A 61 8.38 0.51 -12.03
C ALA A 61 7.92 -0.08 -10.67
N ILE A 62 8.23 -1.36 -10.39
CA ILE A 62 7.91 -2.02 -9.11
C ILE A 62 8.64 -1.43 -7.88
N PRO A 63 9.94 -1.09 -7.95
CA PRO A 63 10.70 -0.61 -6.79
C PRO A 63 10.06 0.55 -5.99
N PRO A 64 9.52 1.62 -6.62
CA PRO A 64 8.84 2.70 -5.87
C PRO A 64 7.45 2.33 -5.35
N ILE A 65 6.84 1.24 -5.84
CA ILE A 65 5.50 0.81 -5.44
C ILE A 65 5.55 0.06 -4.10
N ILE A 66 6.58 -0.76 -3.88
CA ILE A 66 6.69 -1.64 -2.70
C ILE A 66 6.62 -0.85 -1.37
N PRO A 67 7.46 0.18 -1.12
CA PRO A 67 7.40 0.93 0.14
C PRO A 67 6.05 1.58 0.40
N LYS A 68 5.39 2.06 -0.67
CA LYS A 68 4.09 2.73 -0.59
C LYS A 68 2.94 1.80 -0.19
N LEU A 69 3.09 0.49 -0.34
CA LEU A 69 2.12 -0.47 0.19
C LEU A 69 2.12 -0.48 1.73
N GLY A 70 3.28 -0.25 2.36
CA GLY A 70 3.42 -0.04 3.80
C GLY A 70 2.54 1.09 4.30
N MET A 71 2.61 2.24 3.63
CA MET A 71 1.82 3.42 3.99
C MET A 71 0.31 3.17 3.85
N GLN A 72 -0.11 2.29 2.94
CA GLN A 72 -1.52 1.94 2.79
C GLN A 72 -2.10 1.16 3.97
N PHE A 73 -1.29 0.48 4.79
CA PHE A 73 -1.81 -0.21 5.98
C PHE A 73 -2.51 0.74 6.95
N SER A 74 -2.01 1.98 7.09
CA SER A 74 -2.66 3.01 7.91
C SER A 74 -4.04 3.38 7.36
N THR A 75 -4.12 3.62 6.05
CA THR A 75 -5.37 3.91 5.37
C THR A 75 -6.36 2.75 5.45
N MET A 76 -5.86 1.51 5.28
CA MET A 76 -6.66 0.30 5.42
C MET A 76 -7.22 0.15 6.85
N MET A 77 -6.45 0.50 7.88
CA MET A 77 -6.94 0.47 9.25
C MET A 77 -8.12 1.44 9.44
N THR A 78 -8.03 2.67 8.91
CA THR A 78 -9.13 3.64 8.95
C THR A 78 -10.39 3.10 8.25
N PHE A 79 -10.25 2.48 7.08
CA PHE A 79 -11.38 1.85 6.38
C PHE A 79 -11.92 0.61 7.10
N ALA A 80 -11.06 -0.16 7.77
CA ALA A 80 -11.48 -1.27 8.61
C ALA A 80 -12.36 -0.78 9.76
N MET A 81 -11.96 0.28 10.46
CA MET A 81 -12.78 0.88 11.55
C MET A 81 -14.16 1.32 11.04
N LEU A 82 -14.22 1.97 9.87
CA LEU A 82 -15.47 2.42 9.26
C LEU A 82 -16.38 1.23 8.89
N THR A 83 -15.83 0.21 8.24
CA THR A 83 -16.60 -0.97 7.83
C THR A 83 -17.05 -1.81 9.03
N GLU A 84 -16.23 -1.95 10.07
CA GLU A 84 -16.62 -2.62 11.32
C GLU A 84 -17.81 -1.92 12.00
N SER A 85 -17.81 -0.59 12.01
CA SER A 85 -18.90 0.21 12.58
C SER A 85 -20.18 0.07 11.74
N ILE A 86 -20.10 0.26 10.42
CA ILE A 86 -21.26 0.24 9.51
C ILE A 86 -21.91 -1.15 9.44
N PHE A 87 -21.10 -2.21 9.35
CA PHE A 87 -21.60 -3.58 9.22
C PHE A 87 -21.78 -4.29 10.57
N ASN A 88 -21.62 -3.55 11.67
CA ASN A 88 -21.79 -4.06 13.03
C ASN A 88 -20.90 -5.29 13.33
N TRP A 89 -19.72 -5.38 12.70
CA TRP A 89 -18.79 -6.49 12.83
C TRP A 89 -17.90 -6.30 14.07
N PRO A 90 -17.70 -7.34 14.91
CA PRO A 90 -16.84 -7.23 16.08
C PRO A 90 -15.36 -7.19 15.64
N GLY A 91 -14.69 -6.08 15.92
CA GLY A 91 -13.29 -5.87 15.58
C GLY A 91 -12.60 -4.88 16.51
N ILE A 92 -11.28 -4.75 16.35
CA ILE A 92 -10.44 -3.88 17.19
C ILE A 92 -10.79 -2.41 16.98
N GLY A 93 -11.15 -2.03 15.76
CA GLY A 93 -11.53 -0.67 15.41
C GLY A 93 -12.79 -0.23 16.13
N ARG A 94 -13.81 -1.09 16.08
CA ARG A 94 -15.06 -0.87 16.81
C ARG A 94 -14.87 -0.86 18.32
N TRP A 95 -14.08 -1.78 18.86
CA TRP A 95 -13.74 -1.80 20.29
C TRP A 95 -13.10 -0.48 20.74
N LEU A 96 -12.23 0.10 19.91
CA LEU A 96 -11.63 1.40 20.16
C LEU A 96 -12.68 2.53 20.19
N LEU A 97 -13.64 2.51 19.25
CA LEU A 97 -14.74 3.48 19.21
C LEU A 97 -15.62 3.39 20.46
N ASP A 98 -15.93 2.18 20.91
CA ASP A 98 -16.70 1.95 22.14
C ASP A 98 -15.95 2.48 23.37
N ALA A 99 -14.62 2.29 23.43
CA ALA A 99 -13.78 2.83 24.50
C ALA A 99 -13.73 4.37 24.50
N ILE A 100 -13.77 5.00 23.32
CA ILE A 100 -13.88 6.47 23.18
C ILE A 100 -15.21 6.96 23.72
N SER A 101 -16.32 6.30 23.37
CA SER A 101 -17.65 6.64 23.89
C SER A 101 -17.77 6.47 25.40
N ALA A 102 -17.11 5.44 25.96
CA ALA A 102 -17.05 5.21 27.40
C ALA A 102 -16.04 6.11 28.14
N GLN A 103 -15.32 7.00 27.43
CA GLN A 103 -14.26 7.86 27.98
C GLN A 103 -13.19 7.09 28.78
N ASN A 104 -12.97 5.82 28.44
CA ASN A 104 -11.97 5.00 29.12
C ASN A 104 -10.58 5.27 28.53
N TYR A 105 -9.91 6.30 29.05
CA TYR A 105 -8.60 6.73 28.57
C TYR A 105 -7.53 5.63 28.57
N VAL A 106 -7.59 4.69 29.53
CA VAL A 106 -6.66 3.56 29.61
C VAL A 106 -6.85 2.61 28.43
N ALA A 107 -8.10 2.26 28.11
CA ALA A 107 -8.44 1.40 26.99
C ALA A 107 -8.10 2.07 25.64
N ILE A 108 -8.39 3.37 25.50
CA ILE A 108 -8.04 4.15 24.31
C ILE A 108 -6.53 4.12 24.09
N GLN A 109 -5.74 4.42 25.13
CA GLN A 109 -4.29 4.46 25.03
C GLN A 109 -3.71 3.09 24.65
N ALA A 110 -4.16 2.01 25.31
CA ALA A 110 -3.72 0.65 25.00
C ALA A 110 -4.04 0.26 23.55
N GLY A 111 -5.25 0.59 23.06
CA GLY A 111 -5.66 0.30 21.70
C GLY A 111 -4.87 1.09 20.66
N VAL A 112 -4.69 2.40 20.87
CA VAL A 112 -3.92 3.26 19.96
C VAL A 112 -2.46 2.81 19.87
N ILE A 113 -1.82 2.48 20.99
CA ILE A 113 -0.44 1.99 21.00
C ILE A 113 -0.36 0.66 20.26
N THR A 114 -1.26 -0.29 20.53
CA THR A 114 -1.24 -1.62 19.89
C THR A 114 -1.39 -1.51 18.37
N VAL A 115 -2.40 -0.75 17.91
CA VAL A 115 -2.65 -0.53 16.47
C VAL A 115 -1.51 0.24 15.82
N GLY A 116 -1.01 1.29 16.49
CA GLY A 116 0.11 2.10 16.01
C GLY A 116 1.39 1.28 15.86
N SER A 117 1.73 0.44 16.85
CA SER A 117 2.87 -0.47 16.79
C SER A 117 2.73 -1.48 15.64
N PHE A 118 1.54 -2.03 15.43
CA PHE A 118 1.30 -2.95 14.31
C PHE A 118 1.51 -2.27 12.95
N ILE A 119 0.94 -1.08 12.75
CA ILE A 119 1.12 -0.30 11.52
C ILE A 119 2.59 0.07 11.32
N LEU A 120 3.30 0.44 12.38
CA LEU A 120 4.71 0.80 12.33
C LEU A 120 5.58 -0.40 11.91
N ILE A 121 5.33 -1.59 12.47
CA ILE A 121 6.00 -2.83 12.07
C ILE A 121 5.73 -3.13 10.60
N ALA A 122 4.48 -3.02 10.14
CA ALA A 122 4.13 -3.24 8.74
C ALA A 122 4.84 -2.26 7.78
N ASN A 123 4.95 -0.99 8.16
CA ASN A 123 5.71 0.01 7.40
C ASN A 123 7.20 -0.33 7.33
N ILE A 124 7.83 -0.66 8.47
CA ILE A 124 9.25 -1.03 8.49
C ILE A 124 9.51 -2.25 7.60
N LEU A 125 8.65 -3.27 7.66
CA LEU A 125 8.77 -4.46 6.81
C LEU A 125 8.64 -4.12 5.32
N SER A 126 7.71 -3.22 4.98
CA SER A 126 7.50 -2.73 3.61
C SER A 126 8.72 -1.95 3.10
N ASP A 127 9.25 -1.03 3.90
CA ASP A 127 10.43 -0.23 3.56
C ASP A 127 11.67 -1.11 3.42
N LEU A 128 11.85 -2.08 4.32
CA LEU A 128 12.95 -3.05 4.25
C LEU A 128 12.86 -3.89 2.98
N THR A 129 11.68 -4.38 2.63
CA THR A 129 11.44 -5.12 1.39
C THR A 129 11.72 -4.25 0.17
N GLY A 130 11.28 -2.99 0.20
CA GLY A 130 11.57 -2.01 -0.85
C GLY A 130 13.07 -1.73 -1.00
N ALA A 131 13.80 -1.62 0.11
CA ALA A 131 15.25 -1.44 0.12
C ALA A 131 16.00 -2.66 -0.42
N PHE A 132 15.54 -3.88 -0.12
CA PHE A 132 16.10 -5.11 -0.68
C PHE A 132 15.88 -5.22 -2.19
N VAL A 133 14.68 -4.86 -2.67
CA VAL A 133 14.33 -4.93 -4.10
C VAL A 133 14.97 -3.78 -4.89
N ASN A 134 15.21 -2.63 -4.26
CA ASN A 134 15.77 -1.45 -4.91
C ASN A 134 17.21 -1.12 -4.45
N PRO A 135 18.25 -1.71 -5.06
CA PRO A 135 19.63 -1.33 -4.79
C PRO A 135 19.99 0.09 -5.26
N LEU A 136 19.12 0.79 -6.01
CA LEU A 136 19.37 2.14 -6.53
C LEU A 136 19.14 3.25 -5.50
N VAL A 137 18.35 3.02 -4.44
CA VAL A 137 18.28 3.96 -3.29
C VAL A 137 19.68 4.18 -2.73
N ARG A 138 20.53 3.15 -2.77
CA ARG A 138 21.93 3.22 -2.36
C ARG A 138 22.80 4.12 -3.25
N LYS A 139 22.40 4.43 -4.49
CA LYS A 139 23.18 5.28 -5.42
C LYS A 139 22.89 6.77 -5.28
N GLU A 140 21.66 7.18 -4.93
CA GLU A 140 21.33 8.60 -4.71
C GLU A 140 22.11 9.19 -3.53
N TRP A 141 22.41 8.39 -2.49
CA TRP A 141 23.31 8.76 -1.39
C TRP A 141 24.72 9.16 -1.84
N TYR A 142 25.19 8.67 -2.99
CA TYR A 142 26.50 9.04 -3.54
C TYR A 142 26.44 10.22 -4.52
N ALA A 143 25.25 10.61 -5.00
CA ALA A 143 25.08 11.73 -5.93
C ALA A 143 24.94 13.09 -5.21
N ILE A 144 24.78 13.08 -3.88
CA ILE A 144 24.69 14.27 -3.01
C ILE A 144 26.05 14.60 -2.35
N LYS A 145 27.14 13.98 -2.82
CA LYS A 145 28.51 14.24 -2.35
C LYS A 145 29.37 14.78 -3.48
#